data_AF-A0A0P0SL54-F1
#
_entry.id   AF-A0A0P0SL54-F1
#
_cell.length_a   1.000
_cell.length_b   1.000
_cell.length_c   1.000
_cell.angle_alpha   90.00
_cell.angle_beta   90.00
_cell.angle_gamma   90.00
#
_symmetry.space_group_name_H-M   'P 1'
#
loop_
_entity.id
_entity.type
_entity.pdbx_description
1 polymer ?
#
loop_
_entity_poly.entity_id
_entity_poly.type
_entity_poly.pdbx_seq_one_letter_code
_entity_poly.pdbx_strand_id
1 'polypeptide(L)'
;MIRCRAGVFSLACWPGGSAEHDLRCAFRNDGSAGPGGHRRRVRALREEGPGLVSVRLTVPLQARAGEGGGGTDWSVTGGAGHDGMSLLGFLQYLWERAGLTVAPQGERRRWADCHRVLQDVVSRVAISGGAAGEGCYVVPPFDVSAPDRHRAAFARFIDGLGDREGMSRRRLLLGAVRSWSDTPYGQRLDLRHHPVPVFVSHAVGARLRRGAPSVFARARPTGSEQVVVAAVTRSDAGNLSVVAAAVMLTGCGFVPADSSHEVVMADALYGAGREFYKPLRYDGSEDTLPDFVLTDTDPPTAVEVWGMGEQEQYALRRDRKRQLYRLRRTPLIEWDPGDRLPDLTRR
;
A
#
# COMPACT_ATOMS: atom_id res chain seq x y z
N MET A 1 12.01 -15.06 20.61
CA MET A 1 11.42 -16.40 20.89
C MET A 1 11.24 -17.13 19.57
N ILE A 2 11.60 -18.41 19.47
CA ILE A 2 11.31 -19.21 18.27
C ILE A 2 9.99 -19.94 18.49
N ARG A 3 9.01 -19.75 17.60
CA ARG A 3 7.72 -20.45 17.59
C ARG A 3 7.68 -21.42 16.43
N CYS A 4 7.38 -22.68 16.73
CA CYS A 4 7.13 -23.71 15.72
C CYS A 4 5.62 -23.88 15.53
N ARG A 5 5.15 -23.74 14.28
CA ARG A 5 3.80 -24.18 13.88
C ARG A 5 3.88 -24.93 12.56
N ALA A 6 3.29 -26.11 12.51
CA ALA A 6 3.28 -26.99 11.33
C ALA A 6 4.69 -27.25 10.74
N GLY A 7 5.71 -27.38 11.59
CA GLY A 7 7.10 -27.63 11.18
C GLY A 7 7.86 -26.40 10.69
N VAL A 8 7.23 -25.23 10.64
CA VAL A 8 7.89 -23.96 10.29
C VAL A 8 8.22 -23.19 11.55
N PHE A 9 9.51 -22.88 11.72
CA PHE A 9 10.01 -22.05 12.81
C PHE A 9 9.94 -20.58 12.40
N SER A 10 9.34 -19.76 13.25
CA SER A 10 9.25 -18.31 13.07
C SER A 10 9.76 -17.60 14.32
N LEU A 11 10.49 -16.50 14.12
CA LEU A 11 10.89 -15.63 15.22
C LEU A 11 9.68 -14.78 15.63
N ALA A 12 9.36 -14.78 16.91
CA ALA A 12 8.33 -13.94 17.51
C ALA A 12 8.94 -13.06 18.61
N CYS A 13 8.45 -11.82 18.70
CA CYS A 13 8.81 -10.87 19.75
C CYS A 13 8.37 -11.38 21.12
N TRP A 14 9.14 -11.02 22.15
CA TRP A 14 8.78 -11.29 23.53
C TRP A 14 7.57 -10.43 23.94
N PRO A 15 6.52 -10.99 24.57
CA PRO A 15 5.40 -10.19 25.05
C PRO A 15 5.89 -9.09 26.02
N GLY A 16 5.62 -7.82 25.72
CA GLY A 16 6.02 -6.69 26.56
C GLY A 16 7.49 -6.25 26.46
N GLY A 17 8.37 -7.01 25.79
CA GLY A 17 9.80 -6.68 25.65
C GLY A 17 10.13 -5.77 24.46
N SER A 18 9.11 -5.24 23.77
CA SER A 18 9.28 -4.57 22.48
C SER A 18 9.99 -3.22 22.55
N ALA A 19 10.10 -2.60 23.72
CA ALA A 19 10.86 -1.36 23.94
C ALA A 19 12.37 -1.62 24.17
N GLU A 20 12.77 -2.86 24.45
CA GLU A 20 14.17 -3.26 24.68
C GLU A 20 14.91 -3.57 23.37
N HIS A 21 14.19 -3.58 22.25
CA HIS A 21 14.77 -3.78 20.93
C HIS A 21 15.48 -2.51 20.45
N ASP A 22 16.56 -2.69 19.67
CA ASP A 22 17.26 -1.62 18.97
C ASP A 22 16.28 -0.73 18.17
N LEU A 23 16.54 0.58 18.08
CA LEU A 23 15.72 1.55 17.34
C LEU A 23 15.46 1.14 15.88
N ARG A 24 16.38 0.38 15.28
CA ARG A 24 16.33 -0.11 13.91
C ARG A 24 15.73 -1.51 13.78
N CYS A 25 15.24 -2.10 14.87
CA CYS A 25 14.68 -3.43 14.85
C CYS A 25 13.26 -3.41 14.29
N ALA A 26 13.00 -4.17 13.22
CA ALA A 26 11.68 -4.34 12.59
C ALA A 26 10.59 -4.90 13.52
N PHE A 27 10.98 -5.33 14.73
CA PHE A 27 10.14 -5.93 15.76
C PHE A 27 9.97 -5.06 17.00
N ARG A 28 10.63 -3.89 17.05
CA ARG A 28 10.48 -2.90 18.11
C ARG A 28 9.09 -2.28 18.02
N ASN A 29 8.42 -2.19 19.16
CA ASN A 29 7.14 -1.51 19.33
C ASN A 29 7.27 -0.75 20.65
N ASP A 30 7.76 0.48 20.59
CA ASP A 30 7.79 1.32 21.76
C ASP A 30 6.34 1.68 22.11
N GLY A 31 5.89 1.27 23.29
CA GLY A 31 4.60 1.72 23.83
C GLY A 31 4.48 3.24 23.95
N SER A 32 5.53 3.99 23.60
CA SER A 32 5.64 5.43 23.53
C SER A 32 6.52 5.85 22.34
N ALA A 33 5.88 6.28 21.26
CA ALA A 33 6.37 7.26 20.28
C ALA A 33 7.77 7.06 19.66
N GLY A 34 7.94 6.02 18.84
CA GLY A 34 8.84 5.97 17.68
C GLY A 34 8.08 6.06 16.33
N PRO A 35 8.75 6.14 15.16
CA PRO A 35 8.14 6.55 13.89
C PRO A 35 7.16 5.50 13.35
N GLY A 36 5.86 5.76 13.54
CA GLY A 36 4.74 4.82 13.26
C GLY A 36 3.91 4.47 14.49
N GLY A 37 4.35 4.88 15.68
CA GLY A 37 3.70 4.65 16.98
C GLY A 37 2.46 5.51 17.24
N HIS A 38 1.57 5.65 16.27
CA HIS A 38 0.20 5.99 16.58
C HIS A 38 -0.66 4.75 16.32
N ARG A 39 -1.00 4.02 17.39
CA ARG A 39 -2.18 3.14 17.39
C ARG A 39 -3.43 4.00 17.20
N ARG A 40 -3.59 4.59 16.01
CA ARG A 40 -4.80 5.31 15.64
C ARG A 40 -5.84 4.25 15.38
N ARG A 41 -6.88 4.25 16.20
CA ARG A 41 -8.05 3.41 15.97
C ARG A 41 -8.71 3.85 14.67
N VAL A 42 -8.29 3.28 13.55
CA VAL A 42 -9.12 3.28 12.35
C VAL A 42 -10.35 2.46 12.70
N ARG A 43 -11.55 3.05 12.66
CA ARG A 43 -12.80 2.38 13.06
C ARG A 43 -13.01 1.03 12.35
N ALA A 44 -12.46 0.90 11.15
CA ALA A 44 -12.51 -0.30 10.33
C ALA A 44 -11.56 -1.44 10.78
N LEU A 45 -10.63 -1.19 11.71
CA LEU A 45 -9.68 -2.17 12.24
C LEU A 45 -10.10 -2.62 13.65
N ARG A 46 -10.11 -3.93 13.88
CA ARG A 46 -10.31 -4.53 15.20
C ARG A 46 -9.23 -5.56 15.48
N GLU A 47 -8.60 -5.47 16.65
CA GLU A 47 -7.65 -6.49 17.11
C GLU A 47 -8.46 -7.67 17.67
N GLU A 48 -8.30 -8.86 17.07
CA GLU A 48 -9.05 -10.08 17.45
C GLU A 48 -8.24 -11.01 18.38
N GLY A 49 -6.97 -10.67 18.63
CA GLY A 49 -6.06 -11.45 19.48
C GLY A 49 -4.59 -11.15 19.18
N PRO A 50 -3.64 -11.89 19.78
CA PRO A 50 -2.21 -11.63 19.64
C PRO A 50 -1.74 -11.69 18.18
N GLY A 51 -1.61 -10.54 17.54
CA GLY A 51 -1.15 -10.39 16.16
C GLY A 51 -2.20 -10.66 15.09
N LEU A 52 -3.48 -10.88 15.43
CA LEU A 52 -4.58 -11.01 14.46
C LEU A 52 -5.39 -9.71 14.40
N VAL A 53 -5.66 -9.26 13.18
CA VAL A 53 -6.42 -8.04 12.92
C VAL A 53 -7.56 -8.34 11.97
N SER A 54 -8.77 -7.90 12.30
CA SER A 54 -9.90 -7.87 11.38
C SER A 54 -10.02 -6.49 10.75
N VAL A 55 -10.20 -6.45 9.42
CA VAL A 55 -10.40 -5.23 8.62
C VAL A 55 -11.76 -5.33 7.96
N ARG A 56 -12.62 -4.31 8.14
CA ARG A 56 -13.84 -4.15 7.34
C ARG A 56 -13.55 -3.25 6.15
N LEU A 57 -13.79 -3.72 4.93
CA LEU A 57 -13.64 -2.91 3.72
C LEU A 57 -14.94 -2.20 3.35
N THR A 58 -14.83 -1.05 2.67
CA THR A 58 -15.99 -0.41 2.03
C THR A 58 -16.55 -1.27 0.90
N VAL A 59 -15.66 -1.89 0.11
CA VAL A 59 -16.08 -2.83 -0.94
C VAL A 59 -16.58 -4.15 -0.32
N PRO A 60 -17.81 -4.59 -0.63
CA PRO A 60 -18.31 -5.86 -0.15
C PRO A 60 -17.65 -7.02 -0.92
N LEU A 61 -17.15 -8.01 -0.18
CA LEU A 61 -16.57 -9.24 -0.74
C LEU A 61 -17.63 -10.30 -1.09
N GLN A 62 -18.87 -10.07 -0.69
CA GLN A 62 -20.04 -10.85 -1.09
C GLN A 62 -21.15 -9.87 -1.44
N ALA A 63 -21.76 -10.02 -2.61
CA ALA A 63 -22.91 -9.22 -3.06
C ALA A 63 -23.93 -10.13 -3.75
N ARG A 64 -25.18 -9.70 -3.93
CA ARG A 64 -26.14 -10.49 -4.70
C ARG A 64 -25.67 -10.62 -6.14
N ALA A 65 -25.79 -11.82 -6.70
CA ALA A 65 -25.49 -12.08 -8.11
C ALA A 65 -26.39 -11.20 -9.00
N GLY A 66 -25.84 -10.66 -10.09
CA GLY A 66 -26.55 -9.74 -10.98
C GLY A 66 -26.59 -8.27 -10.54
N GLU A 67 -26.27 -7.95 -9.27
CA GLU A 67 -25.91 -6.57 -8.90
C GLU A 67 -24.51 -6.29 -9.46
N GLY A 68 -24.48 -5.86 -10.72
CA GLY A 68 -23.28 -5.38 -11.37
C GLY A 68 -22.62 -4.33 -10.47
N GLY A 69 -21.51 -4.68 -9.85
CA GLY A 69 -20.76 -3.83 -8.91
C GLY A 69 -20.20 -2.54 -9.52
N GLY A 70 -20.59 -2.22 -10.76
CA GLY A 70 -20.31 -0.97 -11.45
C GLY A 70 -21.12 0.23 -10.95
N GLY A 71 -22.12 0.07 -10.07
CA GLY A 71 -23.00 1.17 -9.64
C GLY A 71 -22.58 1.93 -8.37
N THR A 72 -21.87 1.30 -7.44
CA THR A 72 -21.56 1.92 -6.14
C THR A 72 -20.28 2.73 -6.20
N ASP A 73 -20.36 4.00 -5.79
CA ASP A 73 -19.24 4.92 -5.66
C ASP A 73 -18.40 4.51 -4.44
N TRP A 74 -17.59 3.46 -4.61
CA TRP A 74 -16.63 3.05 -3.60
C TRP A 74 -15.50 4.06 -3.61
N SER A 75 -15.51 4.94 -2.62
CA SER A 75 -14.53 6.02 -2.56
C SER A 75 -13.11 5.45 -2.56
N VAL A 76 -12.28 5.97 -3.48
CA VAL A 76 -10.85 5.64 -3.57
C VAL A 76 -10.11 6.12 -2.31
N THR A 77 -10.68 7.11 -1.62
CA THR A 77 -10.24 7.67 -0.34
C THR A 77 -11.40 7.58 0.65
N GLY A 78 -11.25 6.96 1.82
CA GLY A 78 -12.37 6.81 2.75
C GLY A 78 -12.95 8.17 3.16
N GLY A 79 -14.21 8.42 2.80
CA GLY A 79 -14.95 9.60 3.23
C GLY A 79 -15.28 9.53 4.73
N ALA A 80 -15.34 10.69 5.39
CA ALA A 80 -15.80 10.83 6.77
C ALA A 80 -17.28 10.41 6.87
N GLY A 81 -17.55 9.13 7.11
CA GLY A 81 -18.90 8.59 7.21
C GLY A 81 -19.05 7.10 6.93
N HIS A 82 -18.05 6.43 6.34
CA HIS A 82 -18.09 4.98 6.13
C HIS A 82 -17.39 4.22 7.27
N ASP A 83 -18.07 3.22 7.84
CA ASP A 83 -17.49 2.32 8.87
C ASP A 83 -16.41 1.35 8.33
N GLY A 84 -16.11 1.40 7.03
CA GLY A 84 -15.15 0.53 6.35
C GLY A 84 -13.94 1.28 5.79
N MET A 85 -12.83 0.57 5.65
CA MET A 85 -11.57 1.04 5.05
C MET A 85 -11.64 0.97 3.53
N SER A 86 -11.14 2.00 2.85
CA SER A 86 -11.00 1.99 1.39
C SER A 86 -9.96 0.95 0.92
N LEU A 87 -9.98 0.57 -0.36
CA LEU A 87 -8.95 -0.31 -0.92
C LEU A 87 -7.55 0.33 -0.88
N LEU A 88 -7.46 1.66 -1.07
CA LEU A 88 -6.20 2.38 -0.94
C LEU A 88 -5.71 2.40 0.50
N GLY A 89 -6.60 2.71 1.46
CA GLY A 89 -6.28 2.66 2.89
C GLY A 89 -5.84 1.26 3.34
N PHE A 90 -6.44 0.21 2.79
CA PHE A 90 -6.02 -1.17 3.03
C PHE A 90 -4.64 -1.47 2.45
N LEU A 91 -4.36 -1.01 1.23
CA LEU A 91 -3.03 -1.15 0.62
C LEU A 91 -1.95 -0.43 1.44
N GLN A 92 -2.23 0.80 1.87
CA GLN A 92 -1.35 1.59 2.73
C GLN A 92 -1.13 0.95 4.09
N TYR A 93 -2.18 0.39 4.70
CA TYR A 93 -2.10 -0.40 5.93
C TYR A 93 -1.15 -1.59 5.76
N LEU A 94 -1.33 -2.40 4.71
CA LEU A 94 -0.44 -3.53 4.45
C LEU A 94 1.02 -3.07 4.26
N TRP A 95 1.23 -1.94 3.59
CA TRP A 95 2.56 -1.37 3.37
C TRP A 95 3.24 -0.95 4.67
N GLU A 96 2.54 -0.21 5.53
CA GLU A 96 3.09 0.21 6.82
C GLU A 96 3.37 -0.99 7.72
N ARG A 97 2.42 -1.94 7.82
CA ARG A 97 2.59 -3.16 8.62
C ARG A 97 3.72 -4.06 8.13
N ALA A 98 4.02 -4.03 6.84
CA ALA A 98 5.14 -4.76 6.25
C ALA A 98 6.48 -4.00 6.33
N GLY A 99 6.50 -2.79 6.89
CA GLY A 99 7.70 -1.94 6.94
C GLY A 99 8.14 -1.42 5.57
N LEU A 100 7.25 -1.44 4.56
CA LEU A 100 7.56 -1.05 3.19
C LEU A 100 7.58 0.47 2.99
N THR A 101 7.11 1.23 3.98
CA THR A 101 7.25 2.70 4.04
C THR A 101 8.68 3.16 4.32
N VAL A 102 9.52 2.29 4.87
CA VAL A 102 10.93 2.56 5.15
C VAL A 102 11.77 2.21 3.93
N ALA A 103 12.64 3.13 3.52
CA ALA A 103 13.56 2.91 2.41
C ALA A 103 14.57 1.80 2.74
N PRO A 104 14.83 0.86 1.81
CA PRO A 104 15.85 -0.15 2.04
C PRO A 104 17.23 0.49 2.15
N GLN A 105 18.10 -0.10 2.97
CA GLN A 105 19.51 0.27 3.04
C GLN A 105 20.32 -0.65 2.13
N GLY A 106 21.24 -0.08 1.35
CA GLY A 106 22.02 -0.86 0.38
C GLY A 106 21.22 -1.17 -0.87
N GLU A 107 21.05 -2.44 -1.22
CA GLU A 107 20.44 -2.85 -2.49
C GLU A 107 18.96 -2.48 -2.62
N ARG A 108 18.54 -2.28 -3.88
CA ARG A 108 17.16 -1.93 -4.20
C ARG A 108 16.24 -3.13 -3.93
N ARG A 109 15.29 -2.94 -3.01
CA ARG A 109 14.21 -3.89 -2.72
C ARG A 109 13.41 -4.22 -4.00
N ARG A 110 13.24 -5.52 -4.27
CA ARG A 110 12.50 -6.05 -5.42
C ARG A 110 11.12 -6.55 -5.01
N TRP A 111 10.27 -6.88 -5.99
CA TRP A 111 8.94 -7.43 -5.73
C TRP A 111 8.97 -8.71 -4.87
N ALA A 112 9.98 -9.57 -5.05
CA ALA A 112 10.15 -10.78 -4.25
C ALA A 112 10.29 -10.48 -2.74
N ASP A 113 11.01 -9.40 -2.40
CA ASP A 113 11.18 -8.95 -1.02
C ASP A 113 9.86 -8.43 -0.45
N CYS A 114 9.14 -7.61 -1.23
CA CYS A 114 7.82 -7.10 -0.87
C CYS A 114 6.82 -8.24 -0.65
N HIS A 115 6.74 -9.18 -1.59
CA HIS A 115 5.85 -10.34 -1.48
C HIS A 115 6.10 -11.12 -0.19
N ARG A 116 7.36 -11.38 0.19
CA ARG A 116 7.70 -12.13 1.40
C ARG A 116 7.12 -11.48 2.66
N VAL A 117 7.31 -10.17 2.84
CA VAL A 117 6.81 -9.46 4.02
C VAL A 117 5.29 -9.24 3.97
N LEU A 118 4.73 -8.96 2.79
CA LEU A 118 3.29 -8.80 2.59
C LEU A 118 2.53 -10.10 2.87
N GLN A 119 3.07 -11.25 2.46
CA GLN A 119 2.45 -12.54 2.70
C GLN A 119 2.36 -12.87 4.20
N ASP A 120 3.38 -12.53 5.00
CA ASP A 120 3.32 -12.68 6.45
C ASP A 120 2.24 -11.79 7.07
N VAL A 121 2.16 -10.52 6.66
CA VAL A 121 1.13 -9.59 7.14
C VAL A 121 -0.28 -10.08 6.76
N VAL A 122 -0.51 -10.40 5.48
CA VAL A 122 -1.81 -10.85 4.98
C VAL A 122 -2.28 -12.14 5.67
N SER A 123 -1.37 -13.05 6.01
CA SER A 123 -1.72 -14.29 6.74
C SER A 123 -2.34 -14.05 8.12
N ARG A 124 -2.21 -12.84 8.67
CA ARG A 124 -2.68 -12.43 9.99
C ARG A 124 -3.87 -11.48 9.93
N VAL A 125 -4.35 -11.15 8.74
CA VAL A 125 -5.42 -10.19 8.52
C VAL A 125 -6.68 -10.91 8.04
N ALA A 126 -7.73 -10.86 8.87
CA ALA A 126 -9.08 -11.27 8.53
C ALA A 126 -9.79 -10.12 7.80
N ILE A 127 -10.41 -10.39 6.64
CA ILE A 127 -10.98 -9.35 5.78
C ILE A 127 -12.49 -9.53 5.69
N SER A 128 -13.24 -8.52 6.11
CA SER A 128 -14.71 -8.43 6.05
C SER A 128 -15.42 -9.69 6.59
N GLY A 129 -14.95 -10.21 7.73
CA GLY A 129 -15.52 -11.40 8.39
C GLY A 129 -15.00 -12.75 7.86
N GLY A 130 -14.10 -12.75 6.89
CA GLY A 130 -13.43 -13.97 6.42
C GLY A 130 -12.28 -14.43 7.31
N ALA A 131 -11.81 -15.66 7.09
CA ALA A 131 -10.62 -16.19 7.78
C ALA A 131 -9.34 -15.43 7.37
N ALA A 132 -8.42 -15.27 8.32
CA ALA A 132 -7.15 -14.63 8.07
C ALA A 132 -6.34 -15.37 6.99
N GLY A 133 -5.74 -14.63 6.07
CA GLY A 133 -4.96 -15.20 4.96
C GLY A 133 -5.78 -15.78 3.79
N GLU A 134 -7.11 -15.87 3.88
CA GLU A 134 -7.94 -16.41 2.79
C GLU A 134 -8.56 -15.33 1.88
N GLY A 135 -8.59 -14.08 2.36
CA GLY A 135 -9.27 -12.98 1.66
C GLY A 135 -8.43 -12.24 0.61
N CYS A 136 -7.10 -12.41 0.62
CA CYS A 136 -6.19 -11.68 -0.26
C CYS A 136 -5.06 -12.58 -0.79
N TYR A 137 -4.93 -12.64 -2.11
CA TYR A 137 -3.83 -13.32 -2.79
C TYR A 137 -2.77 -12.30 -3.21
N VAL A 138 -1.58 -12.38 -2.62
CA VAL A 138 -0.42 -11.58 -3.02
C VAL A 138 0.30 -12.33 -4.14
N VAL A 139 0.47 -11.71 -5.30
CA VAL A 139 1.09 -12.36 -6.46
C VAL A 139 2.56 -12.70 -6.15
N PRO A 140 2.94 -13.99 -6.14
CA PRO A 140 4.30 -14.40 -5.84
C PRO A 140 5.26 -14.07 -6.99
N PRO A 141 6.56 -13.89 -6.71
CA PRO A 141 7.56 -13.84 -7.77
C PRO A 141 7.61 -15.19 -8.51
N PHE A 142 7.98 -15.16 -9.79
CA PHE A 142 8.20 -16.40 -10.56
C PHE A 142 9.57 -17.00 -10.21
N ASP A 143 9.58 -18.28 -9.87
CA ASP A 143 10.78 -19.06 -9.61
C ASP A 143 10.93 -20.14 -10.70
N VAL A 144 11.95 -20.01 -11.54
CA VAL A 144 12.23 -20.94 -12.64
C VAL A 144 12.54 -22.35 -12.13
N SER A 145 13.10 -22.47 -10.92
CA SER A 145 13.44 -23.76 -10.31
C SER A 145 12.22 -24.51 -9.75
N ALA A 146 11.12 -23.77 -9.50
CA ALA A 146 9.89 -24.32 -8.93
C ALA A 146 8.65 -23.64 -9.55
N PRO A 147 8.42 -23.81 -10.87
CA PRO A 147 7.40 -23.06 -11.61
C PRO A 147 5.98 -23.31 -11.10
N ASP A 148 5.72 -24.47 -10.49
CA ASP A 148 4.41 -24.88 -9.99
C ASP A 148 4.18 -24.60 -8.50
N ARG A 149 5.17 -24.05 -7.79
CA ARG A 149 5.15 -23.84 -6.33
C ARG A 149 3.88 -23.14 -5.83
N HIS A 150 3.34 -22.22 -6.62
CA HIS A 150 2.20 -21.40 -6.26
C HIS A 150 0.89 -21.79 -6.97
N ARG A 151 0.91 -22.84 -7.80
CA ARG A 151 -0.25 -23.26 -8.59
C ARG A 151 -1.44 -23.66 -7.71
N ALA A 152 -1.20 -24.45 -6.66
CA ALA A 152 -2.26 -24.88 -5.75
C ALA A 152 -2.86 -23.73 -4.94
N ALA A 153 -2.03 -22.79 -4.48
CA ALA A 153 -2.49 -21.59 -3.78
C ALA A 153 -3.34 -20.70 -4.70
N PHE A 154 -2.92 -20.54 -5.95
CA PHE A 154 -3.69 -19.80 -6.94
C PHE A 154 -5.01 -20.49 -7.32
N ALA A 155 -5.01 -21.81 -7.51
CA ALA A 155 -6.23 -22.58 -7.76
C ALA A 155 -7.25 -22.41 -6.61
N ARG A 156 -6.80 -22.54 -5.36
CA ARG A 156 -7.64 -22.26 -4.18
C ARG A 156 -8.19 -20.84 -4.17
N PHE A 157 -7.39 -19.85 -4.60
CA PHE A 157 -7.83 -18.47 -4.73
C PHE A 157 -8.97 -18.33 -5.75
N ILE A 158 -8.77 -18.88 -6.96
CA ILE A 158 -9.75 -18.85 -8.05
C ILE A 158 -11.03 -19.59 -7.68
N ASP A 159 -10.93 -20.77 -7.05
CA ASP A 159 -12.09 -21.59 -6.70
C ASP A 159 -13.07 -20.82 -5.82
N GLY A 160 -12.61 -19.94 -4.94
CA GLY A 160 -13.50 -19.16 -4.09
C GLY A 160 -14.12 -17.91 -4.73
N LEU A 161 -13.87 -17.66 -6.02
CA LEU A 161 -14.47 -16.56 -6.79
C LEU A 161 -15.75 -17.00 -7.52
N GLY A 162 -16.54 -16.03 -7.94
CA GLY A 162 -17.70 -16.22 -8.82
C GLY A 162 -19.02 -16.39 -8.07
N ASP A 163 -20.07 -16.64 -8.83
CA ASP A 163 -21.43 -16.68 -8.32
C ASP A 163 -21.76 -18.06 -7.72
N ARG A 164 -22.26 -18.08 -6.48
CA ARG A 164 -22.66 -19.28 -5.74
C ARG A 164 -23.92 -18.98 -4.95
N GLU A 165 -24.95 -19.83 -5.10
CA GLU A 165 -26.21 -19.70 -4.34
C GLU A 165 -26.84 -18.29 -4.44
N GLY A 166 -26.76 -17.68 -5.63
CA GLY A 166 -27.27 -16.32 -5.86
C GLY A 166 -26.40 -15.19 -5.28
N MET A 167 -25.19 -15.49 -4.80
CA MET A 167 -24.23 -14.53 -4.25
C MET A 167 -22.93 -14.52 -5.06
N SER A 168 -22.50 -13.34 -5.50
CA SER A 168 -21.20 -13.14 -6.15
C SER A 168 -20.10 -13.02 -5.09
N ARG A 169 -19.19 -14.01 -5.07
CA ARG A 169 -18.03 -14.03 -4.18
C ARG A 169 -16.82 -13.37 -4.83
N ARG A 170 -16.22 -12.45 -4.09
CA ARG A 170 -15.08 -11.66 -4.52
C ARG A 170 -13.92 -11.88 -3.55
N ARG A 171 -12.69 -11.77 -4.05
CA ARG A 171 -11.47 -11.83 -3.23
C ARG A 171 -10.50 -10.75 -3.68
N LEU A 172 -9.53 -10.42 -2.84
CA LEU A 172 -8.54 -9.42 -3.16
C LEU A 172 -7.34 -10.05 -3.88
N LEU A 173 -6.88 -9.37 -4.91
CA LEU A 173 -5.66 -9.66 -5.64
C LEU A 173 -4.70 -8.48 -5.45
N LEU A 174 -3.52 -8.73 -4.91
CA LEU A 174 -2.48 -7.73 -4.67
C LEU A 174 -1.23 -8.04 -5.50
N GLY A 175 -0.76 -7.10 -6.32
CA GLY A 175 0.44 -7.33 -7.12
C GLY A 175 1.08 -6.07 -7.69
N ALA A 176 2.36 -6.20 -8.07
CA ALA A 176 3.04 -5.19 -8.87
C ALA A 176 2.55 -5.26 -10.33
N VAL A 177 2.22 -4.11 -10.91
CA VAL A 177 1.75 -4.00 -12.29
C VAL A 177 2.91 -4.24 -13.26
N ARG A 178 2.65 -5.00 -14.32
CA ARG A 178 3.52 -5.13 -15.49
C ARG A 178 3.09 -4.17 -16.60
N SER A 179 1.80 -4.17 -16.95
CA SER A 179 1.28 -3.37 -18.05
C SER A 179 -0.22 -3.13 -17.91
N TRP A 180 -0.65 -2.03 -18.52
CA TRP A 180 -2.05 -1.74 -18.85
C TRP A 180 -2.15 -1.71 -20.37
N SER A 181 -3.15 -2.38 -20.93
CA SER A 181 -3.42 -2.35 -22.38
C SER A 181 -4.91 -2.19 -22.63
N ASP A 182 -5.28 -1.39 -23.62
CA ASP A 182 -6.68 -1.17 -23.95
C ASP A 182 -7.31 -2.41 -24.61
N THR A 183 -8.61 -2.56 -24.39
CA THR A 183 -9.46 -3.60 -24.95
C THR A 183 -10.79 -2.97 -25.36
N PRO A 184 -11.61 -3.63 -26.19
CA PRO A 184 -12.94 -3.10 -26.55
C PRO A 184 -13.83 -2.77 -25.33
N TYR A 185 -13.68 -3.53 -24.23
CA TYR A 185 -14.55 -3.46 -23.05
C TYR A 185 -13.94 -2.69 -21.86
N GLY A 186 -12.73 -2.13 -22.03
CA GLY A 186 -12.01 -1.44 -20.97
C GLY A 186 -10.51 -1.68 -21.11
N GLN A 187 -9.87 -2.18 -20.06
CA GLN A 187 -8.44 -2.39 -20.01
C GLN A 187 -8.09 -3.79 -19.50
N ARG A 188 -7.04 -4.37 -20.06
CA ARG A 188 -6.35 -5.52 -19.51
C ARG A 188 -5.21 -5.03 -18.61
N LEU A 189 -5.18 -5.57 -17.41
CA LEU A 189 -4.17 -5.37 -16.38
C LEU A 189 -3.35 -6.66 -16.27
N ASP A 190 -2.07 -6.57 -16.62
CA ASP A 190 -1.12 -7.65 -16.39
C ASP A 190 -0.31 -7.35 -15.13
N LEU A 191 -0.22 -8.32 -14.22
CA LEU A 191 0.63 -8.24 -13.04
C LEU A 191 1.94 -9.00 -13.27
N ARG A 192 3.02 -8.55 -12.64
CA ARG A 192 4.31 -9.25 -12.72
C ARG A 192 4.14 -10.67 -12.19
N HIS A 193 4.60 -11.64 -12.97
CA HIS A 193 4.58 -13.07 -12.61
C HIS A 193 3.19 -13.68 -12.45
N HIS A 194 2.11 -12.94 -12.73
CA HIS A 194 0.76 -13.49 -12.72
C HIS A 194 0.42 -14.09 -14.10
N PRO A 195 0.01 -15.37 -14.16
CA PRO A 195 -0.23 -16.02 -15.45
C PRO A 195 -1.59 -15.69 -16.07
N VAL A 196 -2.54 -15.16 -15.30
CA VAL A 196 -3.91 -14.90 -15.75
C VAL A 196 -4.12 -13.39 -15.94
N PRO A 197 -4.65 -12.93 -17.10
CA PRO A 197 -4.96 -11.53 -17.29
C PRO A 197 -6.15 -11.10 -16.41
N VAL A 198 -6.08 -9.87 -15.92
CA VAL A 198 -7.13 -9.26 -15.10
C VAL A 198 -7.79 -8.16 -15.93
N PHE A 199 -9.12 -8.15 -16.00
CA PHE A 199 -9.87 -7.20 -16.83
C PHE A 199 -10.55 -6.13 -16.00
N VAL A 200 -10.42 -4.89 -16.44
CA VAL A 200 -10.95 -3.69 -15.81
C VAL A 200 -11.92 -3.04 -16.78
N SER A 201 -13.19 -2.87 -16.39
CA SER A 201 -14.17 -2.21 -17.25
C SER A 201 -13.85 -0.71 -17.42
N HIS A 202 -14.38 -0.08 -18.48
CA HIS A 202 -14.25 1.37 -18.68
C HIS A 202 -14.64 2.20 -17.45
N ALA A 203 -15.73 1.81 -16.77
CA ALA A 203 -16.22 2.50 -15.57
C ALA A 203 -15.22 2.42 -14.41
N VAL A 204 -14.68 1.22 -14.13
CA VAL A 204 -13.68 1.04 -13.06
C VAL A 204 -12.37 1.73 -13.44
N GLY A 205 -11.91 1.63 -14.69
CA GLY A 205 -10.70 2.28 -15.17
C GLY A 205 -10.77 3.82 -15.08
N ALA A 206 -11.93 4.41 -15.42
CA ALA A 206 -12.14 5.84 -15.28
C ALA A 206 -12.10 6.30 -13.80
N ARG A 207 -12.68 5.52 -12.88
CA ARG A 207 -12.60 5.78 -11.43
C ARG A 207 -11.16 5.69 -10.91
N LEU A 208 -10.44 4.64 -11.29
CA LEU A 208 -9.03 4.47 -10.94
C LEU A 208 -8.17 5.66 -11.39
N ARG A 209 -8.35 6.13 -12.63
CA ARG A 209 -7.62 7.29 -13.15
C ARG A 209 -7.92 8.56 -12.39
N ARG A 210 -9.18 8.79 -12.01
CA ARG A 210 -9.57 9.96 -11.20
C ARG A 210 -9.00 9.90 -9.78
N GLY A 211 -8.97 8.72 -9.17
CA GLY A 211 -8.49 8.55 -7.80
C GLY A 211 -6.97 8.47 -7.64
N ALA A 212 -6.24 8.16 -8.72
CA ALA A 212 -4.79 8.03 -8.70
C ALA A 212 -4.15 8.70 -9.93
N PRO A 213 -4.31 10.03 -10.11
CA PRO A 213 -3.83 10.72 -11.32
C PRO A 213 -2.31 10.59 -11.53
N SER A 214 -1.51 10.55 -10.46
CA SER A 214 -0.05 10.39 -10.51
C SER A 214 0.38 9.02 -11.06
N VAL A 215 -0.38 7.96 -10.79
CA VAL A 215 -0.14 6.61 -11.33
C VAL A 215 -0.31 6.58 -12.84
N PHE A 216 -1.33 7.28 -13.35
CA PHE A 216 -1.70 7.28 -14.77
C PHE A 216 -1.15 8.49 -15.54
N ALA A 217 -0.22 9.24 -14.93
CA ALA A 217 0.48 10.33 -15.61
C ALA A 217 1.19 9.81 -16.88
N ARG A 218 1.12 10.61 -17.96
CA ARG A 218 1.69 10.25 -19.28
C ARG A 218 3.20 10.00 -19.20
N ALA A 219 3.90 10.77 -18.37
CA ALA A 219 5.30 10.57 -18.04
C ALA A 219 5.40 10.27 -16.55
N ARG A 220 6.06 9.15 -16.22
CA ARG A 220 6.44 8.82 -14.84
C ARG A 220 7.95 8.78 -14.73
N PRO A 221 8.53 9.07 -13.57
CA PRO A 221 9.96 8.91 -13.34
C PRO A 221 10.41 7.48 -13.67
N THR A 222 11.58 7.37 -14.31
CA THR A 222 12.18 6.08 -14.64
C THR A 222 12.36 5.24 -13.39
N GLY A 223 11.95 3.98 -13.45
CA GLY A 223 12.05 3.08 -12.29
C GLY A 223 10.92 3.23 -11.27
N SER A 224 9.96 4.14 -11.47
CA SER A 224 8.71 4.13 -10.69
C SER A 224 7.93 2.82 -10.88
N GLU A 225 7.28 2.39 -9.81
CA GLU A 225 6.57 1.13 -9.73
C GLU A 225 5.09 1.38 -9.38
N GLN A 226 4.21 0.54 -9.90
CA GLN A 226 2.78 0.58 -9.56
C GLN A 226 2.38 -0.69 -8.83
N VAL A 227 1.65 -0.53 -7.74
CA VAL A 227 1.07 -1.65 -6.99
C VAL A 227 -0.43 -1.50 -6.97
N VAL A 228 -1.15 -2.58 -7.28
CA VAL A 228 -2.61 -2.61 -7.28
C VAL A 228 -3.12 -3.61 -6.25
N VAL A 229 -4.16 -3.20 -5.52
CA VAL A 229 -5.07 -4.13 -4.84
C VAL A 229 -6.43 -4.07 -5.53
N ALA A 230 -6.95 -5.21 -5.94
CA ALA A 230 -8.19 -5.32 -6.69
C ALA A 230 -9.13 -6.34 -6.05
N ALA A 231 -10.37 -5.94 -5.78
CA ALA A 231 -11.46 -6.87 -5.54
C ALA A 231 -11.89 -7.48 -6.88
N VAL A 232 -11.61 -8.75 -7.08
CA VAL A 232 -11.90 -9.48 -8.32
C VAL A 232 -13.02 -10.48 -8.13
N THR A 233 -13.75 -10.74 -9.20
CA THR A 233 -14.66 -11.88 -9.37
C THR A 233 -14.29 -12.66 -10.63
N ARG A 234 -14.88 -13.84 -10.83
CA ARG A 234 -14.77 -14.60 -12.06
C ARG A 234 -15.98 -14.30 -12.93
N SER A 235 -15.77 -13.89 -14.17
CA SER A 235 -16.86 -13.73 -15.15
C SER A 235 -17.34 -15.08 -15.66
N ASP A 236 -18.50 -15.09 -16.34
CA ASP A 236 -19.05 -16.29 -16.97
C ASP A 236 -18.10 -16.90 -18.01
N ALA A 237 -17.30 -16.06 -18.69
CA ALA A 237 -16.25 -16.48 -19.61
C ALA A 237 -14.99 -17.01 -18.91
N GLY A 238 -14.99 -17.10 -17.57
CA GLY A 238 -13.90 -17.63 -16.76
C GLY A 238 -12.76 -16.63 -16.49
N ASN A 239 -12.87 -15.39 -16.95
CA ASN A 239 -11.84 -14.36 -16.78
C ASN A 239 -11.91 -13.70 -15.39
N LEU A 240 -10.78 -13.18 -14.91
CA LEU A 240 -10.77 -12.33 -13.72
C LEU A 240 -11.25 -10.93 -14.08
N SER A 241 -12.33 -10.48 -13.44
CA SER A 241 -12.91 -9.16 -13.64
C SER A 241 -12.82 -8.33 -12.36
N VAL A 242 -12.31 -7.10 -12.47
CA VAL A 242 -12.19 -6.16 -11.37
C VAL A 242 -13.54 -5.52 -11.10
N VAL A 243 -13.96 -5.61 -9.84
CA VAL A 243 -15.16 -4.92 -9.33
C VAL A 243 -14.79 -3.54 -8.78
N ALA A 244 -13.70 -3.49 -8.00
CA ALA A 244 -13.12 -2.27 -7.47
C ALA A 244 -11.62 -2.47 -7.30
N ALA A 245 -10.84 -1.40 -7.43
CA ALA A 245 -9.40 -1.45 -7.23
C ALA A 245 -8.88 -0.13 -6.68
N ALA A 246 -7.69 -0.19 -6.08
CA ALA A 246 -6.86 0.97 -5.80
C ALA A 246 -5.45 0.70 -6.34
N VAL A 247 -4.79 1.75 -6.82
CA VAL A 247 -3.41 1.68 -7.31
C VAL A 247 -2.59 2.73 -6.58
N MET A 248 -1.42 2.32 -6.11
CA MET A 248 -0.45 3.17 -5.42
C MET A 248 0.82 3.27 -6.26
N LEU A 249 1.30 4.50 -6.42
CA LEU A 249 2.61 4.78 -7.02
C LEU A 249 3.69 4.56 -5.95
N THR A 250 4.82 4.00 -6.36
CA THR A 250 5.97 3.78 -5.48
C THR A 250 7.25 4.17 -6.20
N GLY A 251 8.23 4.66 -5.45
CA GLY A 251 9.58 4.96 -5.92
C GLY A 251 10.55 3.79 -5.73
N CYS A 252 11.83 4.12 -5.59
CA CYS A 252 12.89 3.17 -5.27
C CYS A 252 12.51 2.29 -4.08
N GLY A 253 12.84 1.00 -4.19
CA GLY A 253 12.58 0.04 -3.12
C GLY A 253 11.10 -0.15 -2.71
N PHE A 254 10.14 0.23 -3.56
CA PHE A 254 8.69 0.19 -3.27
C PHE A 254 8.24 1.11 -2.12
N VAL A 255 8.97 2.20 -1.85
CA VAL A 255 8.51 3.25 -0.92
C VAL A 255 7.32 3.99 -1.57
N PRO A 256 6.17 4.15 -0.90
CA PRO A 256 5.02 4.86 -1.44
C PRO A 256 5.30 6.31 -1.80
N ALA A 257 4.64 6.80 -2.84
CA ALA A 257 4.65 8.20 -3.25
C ALA A 257 3.26 8.59 -3.73
N ASP A 258 2.79 9.77 -3.31
CA ASP A 258 1.47 10.29 -3.69
C ASP A 258 1.55 11.03 -5.05
N SER A 259 2.75 11.47 -5.44
CA SER A 259 3.02 12.20 -6.68
C SER A 259 4.27 11.69 -7.42
N SER A 260 4.39 12.02 -8.71
CA SER A 260 5.61 11.77 -9.49
C SER A 260 6.81 12.53 -8.93
N HIS A 261 6.60 13.71 -8.35
CA HIS A 261 7.67 14.49 -7.72
C HIS A 261 8.18 13.81 -6.45
N GLU A 262 7.30 13.23 -5.64
CA GLU A 262 7.71 12.44 -4.48
C GLU A 262 8.54 11.21 -4.88
N VAL A 263 8.26 10.58 -6.02
CA VAL A 263 9.13 9.52 -6.54
C VAL A 263 10.53 10.06 -6.82
N VAL A 264 10.64 11.22 -7.48
CA VAL A 264 11.95 11.84 -7.75
C VAL A 264 12.71 12.14 -6.46
N MET A 265 12.04 12.70 -5.45
CA MET A 265 12.65 12.98 -4.16
C MET A 265 13.07 11.69 -3.43
N ALA A 266 12.21 10.68 -3.38
CA ALA A 266 12.52 9.39 -2.76
C ALA A 266 13.74 8.73 -3.41
N ASP A 267 13.80 8.74 -4.74
CA ASP A 267 14.92 8.18 -5.51
C ASP A 267 16.21 8.98 -5.27
N ALA A 268 16.13 10.31 -5.15
CA ALA A 268 17.25 11.16 -4.84
C ALA A 268 17.78 10.94 -3.40
N LEU A 269 16.87 10.82 -2.42
CA LEU A 269 17.23 10.49 -1.03
C LEU A 269 17.91 9.12 -0.93
N TYR A 270 17.38 8.11 -1.62
CA TYR A 270 17.96 6.79 -1.67
C TYR A 270 19.33 6.78 -2.37
N GLY A 271 19.46 7.49 -3.50
CA GLY A 271 20.73 7.66 -4.21
C GLY A 271 21.79 8.38 -3.37
N ALA A 272 21.38 9.29 -2.49
CA ALA A 272 22.24 9.96 -1.52
C ALA A 272 22.55 9.12 -0.26
N GLY A 273 22.07 7.87 -0.18
CA GLY A 273 22.31 6.97 0.95
C GLY A 273 21.63 7.41 2.26
N ARG A 274 20.51 8.14 2.17
CA ARG A 274 19.78 8.62 3.35
C ARG A 274 18.94 7.50 3.99
N GLU A 275 18.86 7.51 5.31
CA GLU A 275 17.89 6.68 6.05
C GLU A 275 16.59 7.47 6.17
N PHE A 276 15.49 6.98 5.59
CA PHE A 276 14.21 7.68 5.59
C PHE A 276 12.99 6.76 5.49
N TYR A 277 11.82 7.30 5.83
CA TYR A 277 10.53 6.65 5.58
C TYR A 277 9.46 7.64 5.10
N LYS A 278 8.43 7.12 4.43
CA LYS A 278 7.21 7.83 4.02
C LYS A 278 6.12 7.64 5.06
N PRO A 279 5.74 8.68 5.84
CA PRO A 279 4.54 8.59 6.67
C PRO A 279 3.29 8.43 5.79
N LEU A 280 2.42 7.47 6.14
CA LEU A 280 1.16 7.26 5.42
C LEU A 280 -0.02 7.84 6.20
N ARG A 281 -1.04 8.29 5.45
CA ARG A 281 -2.30 8.79 6.00
C ARG A 281 -3.36 7.73 5.81
N TYR A 282 -4.03 7.36 6.90
CA TYR A 282 -5.24 6.55 6.83
C TYR A 282 -6.48 7.40 6.60
N ASP A 283 -7.51 6.78 6.06
CA ASP A 283 -8.85 7.34 5.95
C ASP A 283 -9.27 8.00 7.27
N GLY A 284 -9.64 9.29 7.22
CA GLY A 284 -10.09 10.07 8.38
C GLY A 284 -9.01 10.69 9.26
N SER A 285 -7.72 10.66 8.87
CA SER A 285 -6.65 11.34 9.60
C SER A 285 -6.55 12.84 9.25
N GLU A 286 -6.69 13.72 10.23
CA GLU A 286 -6.48 15.18 10.08
C GLU A 286 -5.01 15.60 10.16
N ASP A 287 -4.10 14.64 10.40
CA ASP A 287 -2.70 14.96 10.63
C ASP A 287 -1.99 15.51 9.40
N THR A 288 -1.27 16.59 9.66
CA THR A 288 -0.30 17.14 8.72
C THR A 288 1.00 16.35 8.85
N LEU A 289 1.16 15.34 8.00
CA LEU A 289 2.40 14.56 7.88
C LEU A 289 3.32 15.14 6.80
N PRO A 290 4.66 15.08 7.01
CA PRO A 290 5.64 15.36 5.98
C PRO A 290 5.61 14.30 4.88
N ASP A 291 6.17 14.63 3.73
CA ASP A 291 6.28 13.68 2.63
C ASP A 291 7.33 12.63 2.92
N PHE A 292 8.47 12.98 3.53
CA PHE A 292 9.40 11.99 4.07
C PHE A 292 9.96 12.46 5.41
N VAL A 293 10.49 11.52 6.18
CA VAL A 293 11.23 11.82 7.42
C VAL A 293 12.57 11.13 7.35
N LEU A 294 13.64 11.91 7.45
CA LEU A 294 15.00 11.41 7.56
C LEU A 294 15.26 11.00 9.00
N THR A 295 15.76 9.79 9.18
CA THR A 295 16.08 9.17 10.47
C THR A 295 17.58 9.08 10.72
N ASP A 296 18.40 9.47 9.74
CA ASP A 296 19.85 9.61 9.89
C ASP A 296 20.29 10.99 10.41
N THR A 297 19.35 11.80 10.89
CA THR A 297 19.59 13.11 11.49
C THR A 297 19.01 13.17 12.91
N ASP A 298 19.64 13.98 13.76
CA ASP A 298 19.16 14.27 15.11
C ASP A 298 19.03 15.80 15.32
N PRO A 299 17.82 16.33 15.53
CA PRO A 299 16.54 15.63 15.50
C PRO A 299 16.13 15.18 14.08
N PRO A 300 15.21 14.20 13.95
CA PRO A 300 14.71 13.74 12.65
C PRO A 300 14.24 14.90 11.76
N THR A 301 14.64 14.87 10.50
CA THR A 301 14.40 15.96 9.54
C THR A 301 13.19 15.67 8.66
N ALA A 302 12.25 16.60 8.60
CA ALA A 302 11.12 16.53 7.69
C ALA A 302 11.56 16.88 6.26
N VAL A 303 10.99 16.20 5.27
CA VAL A 303 11.15 16.52 3.84
C VAL A 303 9.78 16.80 3.25
N GLU A 304 9.65 17.90 2.52
CA GLU A 304 8.43 18.32 1.83
C GLU A 304 8.68 18.50 0.35
N VAL A 305 7.83 17.88 -0.47
CA VAL A 305 7.83 18.00 -1.93
C VAL A 305 6.65 18.84 -2.35
N TRP A 306 6.97 20.04 -2.77
CA TRP A 306 5.97 21.06 -3.05
C TRP A 306 5.42 20.93 -4.48
N GLY A 307 4.36 20.15 -4.69
CA GLY A 307 3.70 20.01 -6.01
C GLY A 307 3.21 21.32 -6.65
N MET A 308 2.95 21.26 -7.97
CA MET A 308 2.45 22.38 -8.77
C MET A 308 0.90 22.38 -8.75
N GLY A 309 0.28 23.18 -7.88
CA GLY A 309 -1.19 23.26 -7.75
C GLY A 309 -1.70 24.70 -7.56
N GLU A 310 -3.01 24.91 -7.73
CA GLU A 310 -3.68 26.22 -7.65
C GLU A 310 -3.23 27.05 -6.44
N GLN A 311 -2.75 28.27 -6.72
CA GLN A 311 -1.72 28.95 -5.95
C GLN A 311 -2.10 29.29 -4.51
N GLU A 312 -3.39 29.51 -4.21
CA GLU A 312 -3.79 30.13 -2.94
C GLU A 312 -3.99 29.13 -1.79
N GLN A 313 -4.79 28.08 -1.99
CA GLN A 313 -4.96 27.02 -0.99
C GLN A 313 -3.66 26.24 -0.76
N TYR A 314 -2.88 26.11 -1.83
CA TYR A 314 -1.58 25.47 -1.82
C TYR A 314 -0.55 26.26 -1.00
N ALA A 315 -0.44 27.58 -1.21
CA ALA A 315 0.42 28.46 -0.43
C ALA A 315 0.05 28.46 1.05
N LEU A 316 -1.25 28.54 1.38
CA LEU A 316 -1.72 28.52 2.76
C LEU A 316 -1.36 27.20 3.47
N ARG A 317 -1.50 26.06 2.79
CA ARG A 317 -1.10 24.75 3.34
C ARG A 317 0.41 24.65 3.56
N ARG A 318 1.20 25.16 2.62
CA ARG A 318 2.67 25.23 2.73
C ARG A 318 3.10 26.07 3.92
N ASP A 319 2.54 27.26 4.09
CA ASP A 319 2.88 28.17 5.17
C ASP A 319 2.47 27.62 6.54
N ARG A 320 1.30 26.98 6.63
CA ARG A 320 0.86 26.26 7.85
C ARG A 320 1.82 25.15 8.22
N LYS A 321 2.28 24.34 7.25
CA LYS A 321 3.29 23.28 7.46
C LYS A 321 4.62 23.86 7.96
N ARG A 322 5.13 24.91 7.32
CA ARG A 322 6.35 25.61 7.75
C ARG A 322 6.26 26.13 9.18
N GLN A 323 5.13 26.76 9.53
CA GLN A 323 4.90 27.24 10.89
C GLN A 323 4.90 26.08 11.90
N LEU A 324 4.25 24.96 11.56
CA LEU A 324 4.22 23.78 12.41
C LEU A 324 5.64 23.23 12.67
N TYR A 325 6.47 23.10 11.63
CA TYR A 325 7.85 22.62 11.79
C TYR A 325 8.71 23.58 12.61
N ARG A 326 8.57 24.89 12.41
CA ARG A 326 9.24 25.91 13.23
C ARG A 326 8.86 25.82 14.70
N LEU A 327 7.57 25.70 15.01
CA LEU A 327 7.07 25.55 16.38
C LEU A 327 7.59 24.27 17.05
N ARG A 328 7.70 23.18 16.28
CA ARG A 328 8.22 21.89 16.75
C ARG A 328 9.73 21.78 16.73
N ARG A 329 10.46 22.82 16.27
CA ARG A 329 11.91 22.80 16.04
C ARG A 329 12.37 21.61 15.17
N THR A 330 11.52 21.19 14.23
CA THR A 330 11.82 20.12 13.29
C THR A 330 12.61 20.69 12.12
N PRO A 331 13.84 20.20 11.85
CA PRO A 331 14.58 20.57 10.64
C PRO A 331 13.77 20.21 9.40
N LEU A 332 13.87 21.01 8.36
CA LEU A 332 13.04 20.89 7.17
C LEU A 332 13.89 21.01 5.90
N ILE A 333 13.78 20.02 5.02
CA ILE A 333 14.21 20.09 3.62
C ILE A 333 12.98 20.30 2.77
N GLU A 334 13.01 21.29 1.90
CA GLU A 334 11.92 21.63 1.00
C GLU A 334 12.40 21.56 -0.44
N TRP A 335 11.54 21.08 -1.34
CA TRP A 335 11.84 21.11 -2.77
C TRP A 335 10.59 21.46 -3.57
N ASP A 336 10.71 22.47 -4.42
CA ASP A 336 9.74 22.78 -5.47
C ASP A 336 10.21 22.11 -6.78
N PRO A 337 9.37 21.32 -7.47
CA PRO A 337 9.74 20.70 -8.74
C PRO A 337 10.17 21.66 -9.85
N GLY A 338 9.84 22.95 -9.74
CA GLY A 338 10.38 23.99 -10.64
C GLY A 338 11.86 24.31 -10.40
N ASP A 339 12.39 23.98 -9.22
CA ASP A 339 13.75 24.27 -8.78
C ASP A 339 14.68 23.06 -8.94
N ARG A 340 15.99 23.33 -8.92
CA ARG A 340 17.01 22.29 -8.81
C ARG A 340 16.82 21.52 -7.50
N LEU A 341 16.94 20.19 -7.55
CA LEU A 341 16.94 19.33 -6.36
C LEU A 341 17.93 19.87 -5.31
N PRO A 342 17.54 19.94 -4.03
CA PRO A 342 18.41 20.38 -2.96
C PRO A 342 19.59 19.43 -2.79
N ASP A 343 20.65 19.89 -2.14
CA ASP A 343 21.75 19.02 -1.73
C ASP A 343 21.27 18.09 -0.61
N LEU A 344 21.19 16.79 -0.93
CA LEU A 344 20.72 15.75 -0.03
C LEU A 344 21.86 14.99 0.65
N THR A 345 23.13 15.35 0.41
CA THR A 345 24.28 14.68 1.02
C THR A 345 24.24 14.81 2.54
N ARG A 346 24.80 13.80 3.24
CA ARG A 346 24.94 13.85 4.70
C ARG A 346 25.92 14.99 5.04
N ARG A 347 25.46 15.94 5.85
CA ARG A 347 26.30 17.01 6.40
C ARG A 347 26.99 16.58 7.68
#